data_AF-A0A6P1P4U2-F1
#
_entry.id   AF-A0A6P1P4U2-F1
#
_cell.length_a   1.000
_cell.length_b   1.000
_cell.length_c   1.000
_cell.angle_alpha   90.00
_cell.angle_beta   90.00
_cell.angle_gamma   90.00
#
_symmetry.space_group_name_H-M   'P 1'
#
loop_
_entity.id
_entity.type
_entity.pdbx_description
1 polymer ?
#
loop_
_entity_poly.entity_id
_entity_poly.type
_entity_poly.pdbx_seq_one_letter_code
_entity_poly.pdbx_strand_id
1 'polypeptide(L)' 'MTKVEKANLEKEVKTALRAGQATNIIEIIFAILIPPLGVFLHEGELNTRFWVSVLLTLLFVIPGIIYALLVVTDSI' A
#
# COMPACT_ATOMS: atom_id res chain seq x y z
N MET A 1 -28.46 7.72 -22.79
CA MET A 1 -27.08 8.11 -22.42
C MET A 1 -26.49 8.91 -23.55
N THR A 2 -26.34 10.22 -23.36
CA THR A 2 -25.71 11.13 -24.32
C THR A 2 -24.22 10.79 -24.45
N LYS A 3 -23.62 11.08 -25.61
CA LYS A 3 -22.20 10.78 -25.92
C LYS A 3 -21.22 11.36 -24.88
N VAL A 4 -21.61 12.45 -24.24
CA VAL A 4 -20.85 13.16 -23.19
C VAL A 4 -20.83 12.37 -21.87
N GLU A 5 -21.95 11.76 -21.51
CA GLU A 5 -22.11 11.01 -20.25
C GLU A 5 -21.28 9.72 -20.26
N LYS A 6 -21.23 9.01 -21.40
CA LYS A 6 -20.33 7.85 -21.58
C LYS A 6 -18.85 8.23 -21.42
N ALA A 7 -18.44 9.36 -21.99
CA ALA A 7 -17.05 9.80 -21.92
C ALA A 7 -16.60 10.19 -20.50
N ASN A 8 -17.51 10.77 -19.70
CA ASN A 8 -17.24 11.05 -18.28
C ASN A 8 -17.20 9.75 -17.47
N LEU A 9 -18.13 8.82 -17.70
CA LEU A 9 -18.17 7.52 -17.03
C LEU A 9 -16.88 6.70 -17.27
N GLU A 10 -16.39 6.66 -18.52
CA GLU A 10 -15.16 5.95 -18.85
C GLU A 10 -13.92 6.59 -18.19
N LYS A 11 -13.89 7.91 -18.02
CA LYS A 11 -12.81 8.61 -17.32
C LYS A 11 -12.85 8.33 -15.82
N GLU A 12 -14.02 8.35 -15.21
CA GLU A 12 -14.18 8.05 -13.78
C GLU A 12 -13.83 6.59 -13.48
N VAL A 13 -14.30 5.65 -14.30
CA VAL A 13 -13.97 4.23 -14.18
C VAL A 13 -12.48 3.98 -14.41
N LYS A 14 -11.85 4.59 -15.42
CA LYS A 14 -10.41 4.43 -15.67
C LYS A 14 -9.54 5.03 -14.56
N THR A 15 -10.02 6.09 -13.90
CA THR A 15 -9.32 6.71 -12.77
C THR A 15 -9.46 5.86 -11.50
N ALA A 16 -10.67 5.36 -11.22
CA ALA A 16 -10.91 4.43 -10.11
C ALA A 16 -10.15 3.11 -10.27
N LEU A 17 -10.11 2.54 -11.49
CA LEU A 17 -9.33 1.33 -11.80
C LEU A 17 -7.83 1.54 -11.63
N ARG A 18 -7.32 2.75 -11.90
CA ARG A 18 -5.90 3.07 -11.77
C ARG A 18 -5.47 3.39 -10.35
N ALA A 19 -6.36 3.98 -9.56
CA ALA A 19 -6.10 4.28 -8.16
C ALA A 19 -6.01 3.02 -7.28
N GLY A 20 -6.77 1.96 -7.61
CA GLY A 20 -6.98 0.84 -6.69
C GLY A 20 -6.14 -0.43 -6.90
N GLN A 21 -5.19 -0.50 -7.83
CA GLN A 21 -4.59 -1.79 -8.23
C GLN A 21 -3.05 -1.81 -8.31
N ALA A 22 -2.42 -0.74 -8.79
CA ALA A 22 -0.97 -0.76 -9.02
C ALA A 22 -0.16 -0.55 -7.73
N THR A 23 -0.65 0.31 -6.83
CA THR A 23 0.01 0.67 -5.57
C THR A 23 0.15 -0.56 -4.66
N ASN A 24 -0.93 -1.33 -4.52
CA ASN A 24 -0.99 -2.47 -3.60
C ASN A 24 0.06 -3.56 -3.90
N ILE A 25 0.24 -3.95 -5.16
CA ILE A 25 1.16 -5.07 -5.51
C ILE A 25 2.61 -4.67 -5.28
N ILE A 26 2.96 -3.44 -5.64
CA ILE A 26 4.32 -2.92 -5.49
C ILE A 26 4.65 -2.76 -4.01
N GLU A 27 3.73 -2.22 -3.22
CA GLU A 27 3.87 -2.10 -1.76
C GLU A 27 4.02 -3.46 -1.07
N ILE A 28 3.27 -4.49 -1.49
CA ILE A 28 3.38 -5.85 -0.94
C ILE A 28 4.76 -6.46 -1.26
N ILE A 29 5.25 -6.31 -2.49
CA ILE A 29 6.59 -6.79 -2.88
C ILE A 29 7.67 -6.11 -2.03
N PHE A 30 7.57 -4.79 -1.85
CA PHE A 30 8.48 -4.05 -0.99
C PHE A 30 8.33 -4.43 0.49
N ALA A 31 7.12 -4.69 0.99
CA ALA A 31 6.87 -5.11 2.37
C ALA A 31 7.49 -6.48 2.72
N ILE A 32 7.68 -7.35 1.73
CA ILE A 32 8.35 -8.64 1.91
C ILE A 32 9.87 -8.49 1.79
N LEU A 33 10.36 -7.75 0.79
CA LEU A 33 11.80 -7.62 0.52
C LEU A 33 12.48 -6.70 1.53
N ILE A 34 11.86 -5.57 1.84
CA ILE A 34 12.33 -4.54 2.77
C ILE A 34 11.12 -4.01 3.56
N PRO A 35 10.72 -4.68 4.66
CA PRO A 35 9.48 -4.39 5.38
C PRO A 35 9.27 -2.91 5.73
N PRO A 36 10.30 -2.18 6.21
CA PRO A 36 10.17 -0.75 6.49
C PRO A 36 9.86 0.10 5.26
N LEU A 37 10.40 -0.25 4.08
CA LEU A 37 10.17 0.50 2.84
C LEU A 37 8.76 0.27 2.29
N GLY A 38 8.22 -0.94 2.41
CA GLY A 38 6.83 -1.22 2.02
C GLY A 38 5.82 -0.41 2.83
N VAL A 39 6.01 -0.37 4.15
CA VAL A 39 5.17 0.45 5.06
C VAL A 39 5.34 1.94 4.76
N PHE A 40 6.57 2.41 4.53
CA PHE A 40 6.81 3.82 4.19
C PHE A 40 6.17 4.23 2.86
N LEU A 41 6.21 3.36 1.85
CA LEU A 41 5.63 3.65 0.54
C LEU A 41 4.10 3.71 0.59
N HIS A 42 3.49 2.88 1.44
CA HIS A 42 2.04 2.84 1.65
C HIS A 42 1.54 4.02 2.49
N GLU A 43 2.19 4.31 3.62
CA GLU A 43 1.81 5.43 4.51
C GLU A 43 2.23 6.80 3.96
N GLY A 44 3.27 6.86 3.13
CA GLY A 44 3.83 8.10 2.60
C GLY A 44 4.55 8.99 3.63
N GLU A 45 4.54 8.61 4.92
CA GLU A 45 5.06 9.38 6.04
C GLU A 45 5.89 8.50 7.00
N LEU A 46 6.86 9.11 7.68
CA LEU A 46 7.60 8.46 8.77
C LEU A 46 6.77 8.44 10.06
N ASN A 47 5.66 7.71 10.02
CA ASN A 47 4.74 7.55 11.14
C ASN A 47 5.25 6.52 12.16
N THR A 48 4.60 6.48 13.32
CA THR A 48 4.88 5.48 14.38
C THR A 48 4.86 4.06 13.83
N ARG A 49 3.99 3.76 12.84
CA ARG A 49 3.91 2.47 12.14
C ARG A 49 5.23 2.10 11.43
N PHE A 50 5.90 3.06 10.79
CA PHE A 50 7.23 2.84 10.19
C PHE A 50 8.26 2.45 11.25
N TRP A 51 8.34 3.21 12.35
CA TRP A 51 9.27 2.95 13.45
C TRP A 51 9.00 1.62 14.16
N VAL A 52 7.73 1.25 14.32
CA VAL A 52 7.33 -0.06 14.85
C VAL A 52 7.78 -1.16 13.90
N SER A 53 7.59 -1.01 12.58
CA SER A 53 8.08 -2.00 11.60
C SER A 53 9.60 -2.15 11.67
N VAL A 54 10.36 -1.05 11.79
CA VAL A 54 11.82 -1.06 11.91
C VAL A 54 12.24 -1.77 13.20
N LEU A 55 11.60 -1.43 14.33
CA LEU A 55 11.88 -2.03 15.62
C LEU A 55 11.58 -3.54 15.63
N LEU A 56 10.44 -3.95 15.07
CA LEU A 56 10.09 -5.36 14.94
C LEU A 56 11.09 -6.09 14.04
N THR A 57 11.44 -5.51 12.89
CA THR A 57 12.41 -6.14 11.96
C THR A 57 13.80 -6.28 12.60
N LEU A 58 14.20 -5.34 13.47
CA LEU A 58 15.48 -5.37 14.19
C LEU A 58 15.48 -6.40 15.35
N LEU A 59 14.34 -6.59 16.03
CA LEU A 59 14.22 -7.52 17.15
C LEU A 59 13.96 -8.96 16.68
N PHE A 60 13.11 -9.13 15.65
CA PHE A 60 12.76 -10.39 15.01
C PHE A 60 12.21 -10.14 13.59
N VAL A 61 12.92 -10.60 12.55
CA VAL A 61 12.54 -10.35 11.14
C VAL A 61 11.12 -10.84 10.79
N ILE A 62 10.70 -11.98 11.34
CA ILE A 62 9.39 -12.59 11.05
C ILE A 62 8.20 -11.70 11.46
N PRO A 63 8.07 -11.23 12.73
CA PRO A 63 6.98 -10.34 13.11
C PRO A 63 7.03 -8.99 12.37
N GLY A 64 8.22 -8.51 11.96
CA GLY A 64 8.35 -7.32 11.12
C GLY A 64 7.65 -7.47 9.76
N ILE A 65 7.82 -8.63 9.10
CA ILE A 65 7.16 -8.93 7.82
C ILE A 65 5.63 -9.04 7.99
N ILE A 66 5.17 -9.73 9.03
CA ILE A 66 3.72 -9.87 9.32
C ILE A 66 3.09 -8.49 9.54
N TYR A 67 3.73 -7.65 10.34
CA TYR A 67 3.25 -6.30 10.61
C TYR A 67 3.20 -5.45 9.33
N ALA A 68 4.24 -5.50 8.50
CA ALA A 68 4.27 -4.76 7.23
C ALA A 68 3.15 -5.20 6.27
N LEU A 69 2.87 -6.51 6.18
CA LEU A 69 1.76 -7.04 5.38
C LEU A 69 0.39 -6.59 5.91
N LEU A 70 0.21 -6.59 7.23
CA LEU A 70 -1.05 -6.16 7.86
C LEU A 70 -1.31 -4.66 7.63
N VAL A 71 -0.27 -3.82 7.66
CA VAL A 71 -0.40 -2.39 7.34
C VAL A 71 -0.72 -2.18 5.86
N VAL A 72 0.02 -2.81 4.94
CA VAL A 72 -0.19 -2.65 3.48
C VAL A 72 -1.54 -3.23 3.02
N THR A 73 -2.06 -4.24 3.72
CA THR A 73 -3.38 -4.82 3.45
C THR A 73 -4.51 -4.06 4.19
N ASP A 74 -4.21 -2.94 4.84
CA ASP A 74 -5.19 -2.12 5.58
C ASP A 74 -5.97 -2.93 6.63
N SER A 75 -5.30 -3.94 7.22
CA SER A 75 -5.90 -4.84 8.21
C SER A 75 -5.83 -4.29 9.64
N ILE A 76 -5.11 -3.17 9.86
CA ILE A 76 -4.85 -2.50 11.14
C ILE A 76 -4.68 -1.00 10.94
#